data_AF-A0A520KK48-F1
#
_entry.id   AF-A0A520KK48-F1
#
_cell.length_a   1.000
_cell.length_b   1.000
_cell.length_c   1.000
_cell.angle_alpha   90.00
_cell.angle_beta   90.00
_cell.angle_gamma   90.00
#
_symmetry.space_group_name_H-M   'P 1'
#
loop_
_entity.id
_entity.type
_entity.pdbx_description
1 polymer ?
#
loop_
_entity_poly.entity_id
_entity_poly.type
_entity_poly.pdbx_seq_one_letter_code
_entity_poly.pdbx_strand_id
1 'polypeptide(L)'
;MALKKPFDTVTIKEASETEITIEGYGENQIPTEPSQNTAGVVAREMMPDKNFKIHLQKGIPPGSGLGSSAASAAATAYALNKIYSLNHTQTELIEIAAKGEEVAAGETHSDNVGPAITGGFCIVGQ
;
A
#
# COMPACT_ATOMS: atom_id res chain seq x y z
N MET A 1 9.16 -13.11 -1.68
CA MET A 1 8.87 -13.83 -0.40
C MET A 1 8.62 -12.80 0.70
N ALA A 2 7.73 -13.08 1.64
CA ALA A 2 7.38 -12.18 2.73
C ALA A 2 8.35 -12.30 3.92
N LEU A 3 8.66 -11.17 4.56
CA LEU A 3 9.42 -11.11 5.80
C LEU A 3 8.51 -10.79 6.98
N LYS A 4 8.86 -11.27 8.18
CA LYS A 4 8.14 -10.92 9.42
C LYS A 4 8.48 -9.50 9.90
N LYS A 5 9.71 -9.05 9.66
CA LYS A 5 10.23 -7.71 9.95
C LYS A 5 11.30 -7.34 8.92
N PRO A 6 11.53 -6.05 8.65
CA PRO A 6 10.71 -4.90 9.06
C PRO A 6 9.30 -4.92 8.42
N PHE A 7 8.38 -4.11 8.92
CA PHE A 7 7.04 -3.92 8.38
C PHE A 7 6.58 -2.48 8.58
N ASP A 8 5.61 -2.04 7.78
CA ASP A 8 4.92 -0.77 7.99
C ASP A 8 3.63 -0.97 8.77
N THR A 9 3.16 0.08 9.45
CA THR A 9 1.81 0.13 10.01
C THR A 9 1.00 1.21 9.30
N VAL A 10 -0.22 0.85 8.89
CA VAL A 10 -1.14 1.77 8.21
C VAL A 10 -2.40 1.94 9.06
N THR A 11 -2.75 3.18 9.36
CA THR A 11 -4.01 3.53 10.03
C THR A 11 -4.87 4.33 9.08
N ILE A 12 -6.13 3.92 8.91
CA ILE A 12 -7.08 4.54 7.97
C ILE A 12 -8.33 4.96 8.73
N LYS A 13 -8.77 6.20 8.51
CA LYS A 13 -10.04 6.71 9.03
C LYS A 13 -10.77 7.49 7.93
N GLU A 14 -12.07 7.24 7.79
CA GLU A 14 -12.93 8.04 6.89
C GLU A 14 -12.89 9.52 7.30
N ALA A 15 -12.83 10.40 6.30
CA ALA A 15 -12.68 11.85 6.48
C ALA A 15 -13.43 12.63 5.41
N SER A 16 -13.49 13.95 5.57
CA SER A 16 -14.06 14.85 4.56
C SER A 16 -13.16 15.01 3.33
N GLU A 17 -11.84 14.94 3.53
CA GLU A 17 -10.81 15.08 2.50
C GLU A 17 -9.72 14.04 2.71
N THR A 18 -9.08 13.62 1.61
CA THR A 18 -8.00 12.64 1.69
C THR A 18 -6.69 13.33 2.07
N GLU A 19 -6.07 12.85 3.15
CA GLU A 19 -4.84 13.39 3.71
C GLU A 19 -3.92 12.24 4.10
N ILE A 20 -2.63 12.35 3.76
CA ILE A 20 -1.63 11.35 4.10
C ILE A 20 -0.58 11.97 4.99
N THR A 21 -0.34 11.33 6.13
CA THR A 21 0.76 11.66 7.04
C THR A 21 1.71 10.49 7.14
N ILE A 22 2.99 10.78 7.34
CA ILE A 22 4.05 9.79 7.32
C ILE A 22 4.90 10.00 8.57
N GLU A 23 5.32 8.91 9.19
CA GLU A 23 6.29 8.90 10.29
C GLU A 23 7.32 7.79 10.01
N GLY A 24 8.58 8.00 10.37
CA GLY A 24 9.62 6.98 10.31
C GLY A 24 10.49 7.06 9.06
N TYR A 25 10.89 5.92 8.50
CA TYR A 25 11.85 5.93 7.41
C TYR A 25 11.32 6.63 6.15
N GLY A 26 12.08 7.62 5.67
CA GLY A 26 11.75 8.34 4.45
C GLY A 26 10.60 9.34 4.60
N GLU A 27 10.21 9.72 5.81
CA GLU A 27 9.13 10.69 6.07
C GLU A 27 9.20 11.95 5.19
N ASN A 28 10.40 12.52 5.03
CA ASN A 28 10.61 13.72 4.20
C ASN A 28 10.90 13.43 2.71
N GLN A 29 10.90 12.15 2.31
CA GLN A 29 11.24 11.70 0.95
C GLN A 29 10.04 11.06 0.23
N ILE A 30 9.04 10.62 0.98
CA ILE A 30 7.84 9.97 0.45
C ILE A 30 6.76 11.06 0.27
N PRO A 31 6.12 11.16 -0.90
CA PRO A 31 5.11 12.19 -1.15
C PRO A 31 3.90 11.98 -0.23
N THR A 32 3.36 13.07 0.32
CA THR A 32 2.10 13.07 1.09
C THR A 32 0.87 13.43 0.23
N GLU A 33 1.11 13.92 -0.99
CA GLU A 33 0.06 14.19 -1.98
C GLU A 33 -0.63 12.86 -2.36
N PRO A 34 -1.94 12.69 -2.11
CA PRO A 34 -2.63 11.40 -2.31
C PRO A 34 -2.52 10.85 -3.74
N SER A 35 -2.47 11.73 -4.74
CA SER A 35 -2.33 11.32 -6.14
C SER A 35 -0.93 10.79 -6.50
N GLN A 36 0.08 11.05 -5.66
CA GLN A 36 1.48 10.64 -5.84
C GLN A 36 1.95 9.60 -4.82
N ASN A 37 1.11 9.26 -3.84
CA ASN A 37 1.42 8.28 -2.80
C ASN A 37 0.71 6.94 -3.07
N THR A 38 1.45 5.83 -2.98
CA THR A 38 0.92 4.47 -3.21
C THR A 38 -0.34 4.17 -2.39
N ALA A 39 -0.39 4.58 -1.12
CA ALA A 39 -1.57 4.37 -0.27
C ALA A 39 -2.77 5.23 -0.71
N GLY A 40 -2.52 6.47 -1.13
CA GLY A 40 -3.58 7.35 -1.66
C GLY A 40 -4.17 6.82 -2.96
N VAL A 41 -3.32 6.35 -3.86
CA VAL A 41 -3.72 5.74 -5.14
C VAL A 41 -4.55 4.48 -4.91
N VAL A 42 -4.10 3.58 -4.03
CA VAL A 42 -4.84 2.37 -3.66
C VAL A 42 -6.19 2.72 -3.02
N ALA A 43 -6.22 3.70 -2.11
CA ALA A 43 -7.47 4.12 -1.47
C ALA A 43 -8.49 4.67 -2.48
N ARG A 44 -8.02 5.50 -3.42
CA ARG A 44 -8.85 6.05 -4.50
C ARG A 44 -9.37 4.95 -5.44
N GLU A 45 -8.53 3.97 -5.78
CA GLU A 45 -8.93 2.85 -6.64
C GLU A 45 -10.04 2.00 -6.01
N MET A 46 -9.94 1.73 -4.72
CA MET A 46 -10.91 0.89 -4.01
C MET A 46 -12.20 1.62 -3.67
N MET A 47 -12.11 2.92 -3.36
CA MET A 47 -13.19 3.71 -2.79
C MET A 47 -13.22 5.11 -3.42
N PRO A 48 -13.52 5.25 -4.73
CA PRO A 48 -13.41 6.52 -5.46
C PRO A 48 -14.33 7.62 -4.94
N ASP A 49 -15.43 7.25 -4.28
CA ASP A 49 -16.42 8.18 -3.72
C ASP A 49 -16.19 8.51 -2.24
N LYS A 50 -15.08 8.07 -1.64
CA LYS A 50 -14.75 8.32 -0.23
C LYS A 50 -13.39 8.96 -0.06
N ASN A 51 -13.24 9.64 1.09
CA ASN A 51 -12.02 10.30 1.49
C ASN A 51 -11.48 9.73 2.81
N PHE A 52 -10.16 9.74 2.96
CA PHE A 52 -9.49 9.11 4.09
C PHE A 52 -8.34 9.92 4.67
N LYS A 53 -8.24 9.97 6.00
CA LYS A 53 -6.97 10.24 6.67
C LYS A 53 -6.20 8.93 6.77
N ILE A 54 -5.05 8.88 6.09
CA ILE A 54 -4.16 7.73 6.07
C ILE A 54 -2.88 8.12 6.80
N HIS A 55 -2.55 7.39 7.85
CA HIS A 55 -1.29 7.56 8.57
C HIS A 55 -0.38 6.35 8.31
N LEU A 56 0.81 6.62 7.79
CA LEU A 56 1.82 5.63 7.44
C LEU A 56 2.97 5.70 8.43
N GLN A 57 3.13 4.66 9.25
CA GLN A 57 4.31 4.47 10.08
C GLN A 57 5.27 3.53 9.34
N LYS A 58 6.31 4.13 8.75
CA LYS A 58 7.27 3.48 7.86
C LYS A 58 8.36 2.78 8.66
N GLY A 59 8.32 1.46 8.69
CA GLY A 59 9.36 0.61 9.26
C GLY A 59 10.35 0.08 8.23
N ILE A 60 10.04 0.17 6.94
CA ILE A 60 10.89 -0.28 5.83
C ILE A 60 11.54 0.93 5.14
N PRO A 61 12.88 1.04 5.12
CA PRO A 61 13.56 2.13 4.41
C PRO A 61 13.22 2.16 2.91
N PRO A 62 12.91 3.33 2.32
CA PRO A 62 12.70 3.45 0.88
C PRO A 62 13.99 3.11 0.11
N GLY A 63 13.85 2.54 -1.09
CA GLY A 63 14.99 2.16 -1.94
C GLY A 63 15.87 1.02 -1.41
N SER A 64 15.48 0.34 -0.33
CA SER A 64 16.29 -0.73 0.28
C SER A 64 16.22 -2.08 -0.43
N GLY A 65 15.38 -2.22 -1.46
CA GLY A 65 15.07 -3.51 -2.09
C GLY A 65 14.19 -4.45 -1.25
N LEU A 66 13.56 -3.96 -0.18
CA LEU A 66 12.70 -4.75 0.72
C LEU A 66 11.19 -4.51 0.50
N GLY A 67 10.81 -3.85 -0.60
CA GLY A 67 9.40 -3.59 -0.93
C GLY A 67 8.71 -2.58 -0.01
N SER A 68 9.37 -1.45 0.33
CA SER A 68 8.79 -0.41 1.21
C SER A 68 7.47 0.16 0.67
N SER A 69 7.40 0.46 -0.63
CA SER A 69 6.18 0.94 -1.29
C SER A 69 5.10 -0.14 -1.32
N ALA A 70 5.46 -1.35 -1.78
CA ALA A 70 4.58 -2.50 -1.83
C ALA A 70 3.94 -2.86 -0.48
N ALA A 71 4.70 -2.72 0.62
CA ALA A 71 4.18 -2.96 1.96
C ALA A 71 3.06 -1.97 2.35
N SER A 72 3.25 -0.67 2.07
CA SER A 72 2.23 0.35 2.31
C SER A 72 1.01 0.17 1.40
N ALA A 73 1.22 -0.19 0.13
CA ALA A 73 0.15 -0.47 -0.83
C ALA A 73 -0.70 -1.67 -0.39
N ALA A 74 -0.05 -2.80 -0.09
CA ALA A 74 -0.69 -4.03 0.36
C ALA A 74 -1.44 -3.83 1.68
N ALA A 75 -0.84 -3.14 2.65
CA ALA A 75 -1.49 -2.86 3.93
C ALA A 75 -2.73 -1.98 3.75
N THR A 76 -2.67 -0.97 2.87
CA THR A 76 -3.81 -0.11 2.56
C THR A 76 -4.94 -0.90 1.91
N ALA A 77 -4.62 -1.71 0.90
CA ALA A 77 -5.61 -2.52 0.18
C ALA A 77 -6.29 -3.51 1.13
N TYR A 78 -5.49 -4.21 1.93
CA TYR A 78 -5.99 -5.16 2.92
C TYR A 78 -6.88 -4.47 3.97
N ALA A 79 -6.44 -3.33 4.51
CA ALA A 79 -7.19 -2.59 5.52
C ALA A 79 -8.56 -2.12 5.00
N LEU A 80 -8.63 -1.50 3.82
CA LEU A 80 -9.89 -1.04 3.24
C LEU A 80 -10.84 -2.19 2.92
N ASN A 81 -10.33 -3.28 2.35
CA ASN A 81 -11.13 -4.48 2.09
C ASN A 81 -11.77 -5.02 3.38
N LYS A 82 -11.04 -4.98 4.50
CA LYS A 82 -11.55 -5.41 5.81
C LYS A 82 -12.50 -4.41 6.47
N ILE A 83 -12.17 -3.12 6.47
CA ILE A 83 -13.00 -2.07 7.09
C ILE A 83 -14.38 -2.00 6.42
N TYR A 84 -14.42 -2.08 5.09
CA TYR A 84 -15.66 -1.95 4.32
C TYR A 84 -16.24 -3.28 3.84
N SER A 85 -15.64 -4.42 4.18
CA SER A 85 -16.13 -5.75 3.81
C SER A 85 -16.36 -5.91 2.30
N LEU A 86 -15.40 -5.46 1.49
CA LEU A 86 -15.52 -5.40 0.03
C LEU A 86 -15.44 -6.77 -0.66
N ASN A 87 -15.03 -7.82 0.08
CA ASN A 87 -14.93 -9.20 -0.38
C ASN A 87 -13.98 -9.43 -1.57
N HIS A 88 -12.99 -8.55 -1.76
CA HIS A 88 -11.92 -8.80 -2.74
C HIS A 88 -11.11 -10.04 -2.34
N THR A 89 -10.83 -10.87 -3.34
CA THR A 89 -9.91 -12.00 -3.30
C THR A 89 -8.46 -11.52 -3.14
N GLN A 90 -7.56 -12.41 -2.74
CA GLN A 90 -6.14 -12.05 -2.62
C GLN A 90 -5.56 -11.58 -3.96
N THR A 91 -5.96 -12.18 -5.08
CA THR A 91 -5.52 -11.77 -6.42
C THR A 91 -5.97 -10.36 -6.75
N GLU A 92 -7.24 -10.02 -6.53
CA GLU A 92 -7.74 -8.66 -6.76
C GLU A 92 -7.02 -7.64 -5.87
N LEU A 93 -6.73 -7.98 -4.60
CA LEU A 93 -5.95 -7.10 -3.73
C LEU A 93 -4.52 -6.88 -4.26
N ILE A 94 -3.89 -7.91 -4.84
CA ILE A 94 -2.57 -7.80 -5.45
C ILE A 94 -2.62 -6.87 -6.65
N GLU A 95 -3.61 -7.05 -7.54
CA GLU A 95 -3.79 -6.20 -8.72
C GLU A 95 -4.02 -4.73 -8.34
N ILE A 96 -4.89 -4.48 -7.36
CA ILE A 96 -5.16 -3.13 -6.86
C ILE A 96 -3.92 -2.51 -6.22
N ALA A 97 -3.24 -3.24 -5.33
CA ALA A 97 -2.03 -2.73 -4.67
C ALA A 97 -0.89 -2.48 -5.66
N ALA A 98 -0.77 -3.29 -6.72
CA ALA A 98 0.22 -3.10 -7.78
C ALA A 98 0.01 -1.79 -8.57
N LYS A 99 -1.24 -1.30 -8.72
CA LYS A 99 -1.51 0.04 -9.30
C LYS A 99 -0.91 1.17 -8.46
N GLY A 100 -0.82 0.98 -7.15
CA GLY A 100 -0.12 1.92 -6.26
C GLY A 100 1.39 1.98 -6.52
N GLU A 101 2.00 0.85 -6.90
CA GLU A 101 3.43 0.77 -7.20
C GLU A 101 3.82 1.49 -8.49
N GLU A 102 2.91 1.57 -9.47
CA GLU A 102 3.15 2.30 -10.72
C GLU A 102 3.49 3.77 -10.45
N VAL A 103 2.81 4.40 -9.49
CA VAL A 103 3.05 5.80 -9.12
C VAL A 103 4.35 5.97 -8.33
N ALA A 104 4.74 4.98 -7.53
CA ALA A 104 5.94 5.05 -6.69
C ALA A 104 7.24 4.70 -7.45
N ALA A 105 7.18 3.74 -8.37
CA ALA A 105 8.34 3.18 -9.05
C ALA A 105 8.36 3.42 -10.57
N GLY A 106 7.30 3.99 -11.14
CA GLY A 106 7.15 4.17 -12.59
C GLY A 106 6.83 2.89 -13.37
N GLU A 107 6.81 1.74 -12.68
CA GLU A 107 6.49 0.42 -13.23
C GLU A 107 5.70 -0.40 -12.19
N THR A 108 4.79 -1.23 -12.69
CA THR A 108 3.98 -2.14 -11.87
C THR A 108 4.80 -3.33 -11.41
N HIS A 109 5.16 -3.38 -10.12
CA HIS A 109 5.93 -4.48 -9.53
C HIS A 109 5.07 -5.37 -8.63
N SER A 110 4.56 -6.49 -9.17
CA SER A 110 3.71 -7.43 -8.43
C SER A 110 4.50 -8.42 -7.56
N ASP A 111 5.81 -8.54 -7.75
CA ASP A 111 6.70 -9.49 -7.09
C ASP A 111 6.91 -9.22 -5.58
N ASN A 112 6.81 -7.95 -5.16
CA ASN A 112 6.82 -7.55 -3.75
C ASN A 112 5.40 -7.49 -3.15
N VAL A 113 4.41 -7.04 -3.93
CA VAL A 113 3.01 -6.94 -3.49
C VAL A 113 2.40 -8.33 -3.25
N GLY A 114 2.63 -9.28 -4.15
CA GLY A 114 2.16 -10.66 -4.06
C GLY A 114 2.44 -11.31 -2.70
N PRO A 115 3.72 -11.46 -2.30
CA PRO A 115 4.06 -12.00 -0.99
C PRO A 115 3.64 -11.10 0.18
N ALA A 116 3.56 -9.77 0.02
CA ALA A 116 3.08 -8.89 1.08
C ALA A 116 1.60 -9.16 1.46
N ILE A 117 0.78 -9.60 0.49
CA ILE A 117 -0.63 -9.95 0.72
C ILE A 117 -0.81 -11.42 1.12
N THR A 118 -0.11 -12.33 0.44
CA THR A 118 -0.31 -13.78 0.58
C THR A 118 0.50 -14.40 1.72
N GLY A 119 1.59 -13.74 2.13
CA GLY A 119 2.59 -14.31 3.02
C GLY A 119 3.46 -15.38 2.36
N GLY A 120 4.49 -15.83 3.07
CA GLY A 120 5.35 -16.93 2.62
C GLY A 120 6.07 -16.67 1.29
N PHE A 121 6.22 -17.73 0.49
CA PHE A 121 6.82 -17.66 -0.83
C PHE A 121 5.73 -17.58 -1.91
N CYS A 122 5.85 -16.62 -2.81
CA CYS A 122 4.88 -16.34 -3.87
C CYS A 122 5.60 -16.39 -5.22
N ILE A 123 4.97 -17.05 -6.20
CA ILE A 123 5.39 -17.03 -7.61
C ILE A 123 4.37 -16.19 -8.35
N VAL A 124 4.83 -15.14 -9.02
CA VAL A 124 4.00 -14.31 -9.88
C VAL A 124 4.19 -14.80 -11.32
N GLY A 125 3.12 -15.32 -11.92
CA GLY A 125 3.09 -15.66 -13.34
C GLY A 125 2.82 -14.43 -14.20
N GLN A 126 3.37 -14.40 -15.41
CA GLN A 126 3.06 -13.39 -16.44
C GLN A 126 1.75 -13.70 -17.14
#